data_AF-A0A8J2KK96-F1
#
_entry.id   AF-A0A8J2KK96-F1
#
_cell.length_a   1.000
_cell.length_b   1.000
_cell.length_c   1.000
_cell.angle_alpha   90.00
_cell.angle_beta   90.00
_cell.angle_gamma   90.00
#
_symmetry.space_group_name_H-M   'P 1'
#
loop_
_entity.id
_entity.type
_entity.pdbx_description
1 polymer ?
#
loop_
_entity_poly.entity_id
_entity_poly.type
_entity_poly.pdbx_seq_one_letter_code
_entity_poly.pdbx_strand_id
1 'polypeptide(L)' 'MTSLHFLGLVFCLSQLGVGVKVELEGPSFTLEPASVTYFSNSVGVTISCLSRGHPPLTTHWLTANGDPVLPAPGLR' A
#
# COMPACT_ATOMS: atom_id res chain seq x y z
N MET A 1 -29.30 37.92 -29.15
CA MET A 1 -29.13 36.47 -29.44
C MET A 1 -27.68 36.00 -29.19
N THR A 2 -26.66 36.76 -29.61
CA THR A 2 -25.22 36.42 -29.43
C THR A 2 -24.72 36.32 -27.99
N SER A 3 -25.23 37.14 -27.07
CA SER A 3 -24.85 37.13 -25.64
C SER A 3 -25.25 35.84 -24.90
N LEU A 4 -26.37 35.24 -25.27
CA LEU A 4 -26.87 34.01 -24.63
C LEU A 4 -26.04 32.77 -25.05
N HIS A 5 -25.58 32.74 -26.30
CA HIS A 5 -24.63 31.72 -26.76
C HIS A 5 -23.28 31.85 -26.07
N PHE A 6 -22.82 33.09 -25.83
CA PHE A 6 -21.57 33.36 -25.13
C PHE A 6 -21.63 32.88 -23.67
N LEU A 7 -22.73 33.18 -22.95
CA LEU A 7 -22.96 32.67 -21.60
C LEU A 7 -23.06 31.13 -21.56
N GLY A 8 -23.74 30.53 -22.53
CA GLY A 8 -23.87 29.07 -22.62
C GLY A 8 -22.53 28.38 -22.85
N LEU A 9 -21.65 28.96 -23.65
CA LEU A 9 -20.32 28.43 -23.94
C LEU A 9 -19.39 28.57 -22.72
N VAL A 10 -19.43 29.70 -22.02
CA VAL A 10 -18.70 29.93 -20.76
C VAL A 10 -19.18 28.95 -19.67
N PHE A 11 -20.50 28.74 -19.53
CA PHE A 11 -21.05 27.78 -18.59
C PHE A 11 -20.58 26.35 -18.90
N CYS A 12 -20.58 25.96 -20.18
CA CYS A 12 -20.10 24.64 -20.61
C CYS A 12 -18.61 24.44 -20.29
N LEU A 13 -17.76 25.43 -20.59
CA LEU A 13 -16.33 25.40 -20.25
C LEU A 13 -16.10 25.34 -18.73
N SER A 14 -16.95 25.99 -17.93
CA SER A 14 -16.83 25.96 -16.46
C SER A 14 -17.19 24.62 -15.82
N GLN A 15 -17.88 23.73 -16.54
CA GLN A 15 -18.29 22.41 -16.04
C GLN A 15 -17.25 21.32 -16.34
N LEU A 16 -16.17 21.64 -17.06
CA LEU A 16 -15.09 20.72 -17.38
C LEU A 16 -14.14 20.55 -16.18
N GLY A 17 -14.68 20.08 -15.06
CA GLY A 17 -13.88 19.66 -13.91
C GLY A 17 -13.22 18.32 -14.21
N VAL A 18 -11.90 18.33 -14.47
CA VAL A 18 -11.11 17.11 -14.55
C VAL A 18 -10.91 16.58 -13.14
N GLY A 19 -11.75 15.63 -12.71
CA GLY A 19 -11.59 14.93 -11.45
C GLY A 19 -10.52 13.85 -11.55
N VAL A 20 -9.39 14.03 -10.87
CA VAL A 20 -8.40 12.95 -10.69
C VAL A 20 -8.90 12.03 -9.58
N LYS A 21 -9.34 10.81 -9.94
CA LYS A 21 -9.69 9.78 -8.97
C LYS A 21 -8.40 9.11 -8.50
N VAL A 22 -8.00 9.37 -7.26
CA VAL A 22 -6.90 8.63 -6.61
C VAL A 22 -7.47 7.32 -6.09
N GLU A 23 -6.98 6.21 -6.62
CA GLU A 23 -7.35 4.89 -6.13
C GLU A 23 -6.58 4.62 -4.84
N LEU A 24 -7.28 4.62 -3.71
CA LEU A 24 -6.69 4.39 -2.39
C LEU A 24 -6.92 2.93 -2.02
N GLU A 25 -5.84 2.22 -1.73
CA GLU A 25 -5.88 0.83 -1.33
C GLU A 25 -5.22 0.70 0.04
N GLY A 26 -5.97 0.20 1.02
CA GLY A 26 -5.45 -0.07 2.35
C GLY A 26 -4.35 -1.14 2.35
N PRO A 27 -3.58 -1.27 3.44
CA PRO A 27 -2.59 -2.33 3.56
C PRO A 27 -3.27 -3.70 3.55
N SER A 28 -2.79 -4.59 2.68
CA SER A 28 -3.20 -5.99 2.62
C SER A 28 -1.98 -6.90 2.47
N PHE A 29 -2.04 -8.10 3.05
CA PHE A 29 -1.00 -9.11 2.84
C PHE A 29 -1.27 -9.84 1.52
N THR A 30 -0.30 -9.78 0.62
CA THR A 30 -0.28 -10.62 -0.59
C THR A 30 0.33 -11.98 -0.28
N LEU A 31 1.29 -12.02 0.66
CA LEU A 31 1.87 -13.24 1.19
C LEU A 31 2.03 -13.09 2.70
N GLU A 32 1.27 -13.88 3.45
CA GLU A 32 1.33 -13.92 4.91
C GLU A 32 2.31 -15.00 5.37
N PRO A 33 3.13 -14.74 6.40
CA PRO A 33 3.95 -15.77 7.03
C PRO A 33 3.09 -16.85 7.70
N ALA A 34 3.63 -18.07 7.78
CA ALA A 34 2.95 -19.17 8.48
C ALA A 34 2.88 -18.89 9.99
N SER A 35 1.79 -19.34 10.62
CA SER A 35 1.57 -19.18 12.08
C SER A 35 2.64 -19.89 12.92
N VAL A 36 3.19 -21.00 12.42
CA VAL A 36 4.27 -21.76 13.04
C VAL A 36 5.24 -22.21 11.96
N THR A 37 6.54 -21.96 12.17
CA THR A 37 7.61 -22.37 11.26
C THR A 37 8.57 -23.31 11.99
N TYR A 38 8.77 -24.51 11.45
CA TYR A 38 9.74 -25.48 11.97
C TYR A 38 11.02 -25.42 11.16
N PHE A 39 12.17 -25.35 11.83
CA PHE A 39 13.48 -25.30 11.19
C PHE A 39 14.52 -26.04 12.04
N SER A 40 15.62 -26.42 11.41
CA SER A 40 16.79 -26.99 12.11
C SER A 40 17.90 -25.94 12.19
N ASN A 41 18.71 -26.01 13.25
CA ASN A 41 19.84 -25.08 13.44
C ASN A 41 20.89 -25.17 12.33
N SER A 42 21.00 -26.31 11.64
CA SER A 42 21.98 -26.51 10.56
C SER A 42 21.52 -25.99 9.20
N VAL A 43 20.21 -25.85 8.97
CA VAL A 43 19.63 -25.41 7.69
C VAL A 43 19.15 -23.95 7.78
N GLY A 44 18.60 -23.54 8.92
CA GLY A 44 17.94 -22.25 9.07
C GLY A 44 16.60 -22.18 8.35
N VAL A 45 16.01 -20.99 8.31
CA VAL A 45 14.77 -20.72 7.57
C VAL A 45 14.67 -19.25 7.17
N THR A 46 14.01 -19.00 6.04
CA THR A 46 13.61 -17.67 5.60
C THR A 46 12.09 -17.59 5.63
N ILE A 47 11.56 -16.56 6.29
CA ILE A 47 10.12 -16.32 6.39
C ILE A 47 9.78 -15.14 5.48
N SER A 48 9.00 -15.39 4.43
CA SER A 48 8.59 -14.36 3.49
C SER A 48 7.32 -13.66 3.95
N CYS A 49 7.29 -12.33 3.84
CA CYS A 49 6.11 -11.50 4.08
C CYS A 49 6.02 -10.44 3.00
N LEU A 50 4.88 -10.36 2.30
CA LEU A 50 4.64 -9.36 1.26
C LEU A 50 3.33 -8.64 1.54
N SER A 51 3.40 -7.32 1.56
CA SER A 51 2.25 -6.44 1.73
C SER A 51 2.10 -5.50 0.54
N ARG A 52 0.86 -5.18 0.19
CA ARG A 52 0.50 -4.21 -0.85
C ARG A 52 -0.40 -3.13 -0.25
N GLY A 53 -0.29 -1.93 -0.80
CA GLY A 53 -1.24 -0.84 -0.59
C GLY A 53 -0.86 0.34 -1.48
N HIS A 54 -1.78 1.28 -1.61
CA HIS A 54 -1.58 2.52 -2.34
C HIS A 54 -2.05 3.70 -1.48
N PRO A 55 -1.17 4.68 -1.17
CA PRO A 55 0.24 4.82 -1.59
C PRO A 55 1.15 3.69 -1.07
N PRO A 56 2.36 3.51 -1.65
CA PRO A 56 3.29 2.46 -1.22
C PRO A 56 3.60 2.53 0.27
N LEU A 57 3.66 1.36 0.92
CA LEU A 57 3.89 1.23 2.35
C LEU A 57 5.19 0.50 2.65
N THR A 58 5.68 0.66 3.88
CA THR A 58 6.87 -0.03 4.38
C THR A 58 6.45 -1.16 5.32
N THR A 59 7.00 -2.35 5.11
CA THR A 59 6.74 -3.53 5.93
C THR A 59 7.78 -3.61 7.05
N HIS A 60 7.34 -3.86 8.29
CA HIS A 60 8.21 -4.02 9.45
C HIS A 60 7.92 -5.35 10.17
N TRP A 61 8.98 -6.00 10.63
CA TRP A 61 8.89 -7.17 11.49
C TRP A 61 8.85 -6.74 12.96
N LEU A 62 7.87 -7.27 13.70
CA LEU A 62 7.67 -7.00 15.12
C LEU A 62 7.78 -8.30 15.92
N THR A 63 8.25 -8.17 17.15
CA THR A 63 8.21 -9.24 18.15
C THR A 63 6.77 -9.45 18.64
N ALA A 64 6.51 -10.53 19.38
CA ALA A 64 5.20 -10.78 20.00
C ALA A 64 4.73 -9.65 20.93
N ASN A 65 5.66 -8.84 21.44
CA ASN A 65 5.38 -7.71 22.31
C ASN A 65 5.09 -6.41 21.53
N GLY A 66 5.27 -6.42 20.21
CA GLY A 66 5.10 -5.25 19.33
C GLY A 66 6.38 -4.43 19.10
N ASP A 67 7.50 -4.81 19.71
CA ASP A 67 8.78 -4.13 19.50
C ASP A 67 9.40 -4.51 18.13
N PRO A 68 10.13 -3.60 17.45
CA PRO A 68 10.85 -3.92 16.23
C PRO A 68 11.84 -5.07 16.42
N VAL A 69 11.86 -6.02 15.47
CA VAL A 69 12.86 -7.09 15.49
C VAL A 69 14.25 -6.49 15.22
N LEU A 70 15.17 -6.70 16.16
CA LEU A 70 16.56 -6.28 16.02
C LEU A 70 17.36 -7.23 15.15
N PRO A 71 18.40 -6.77 14.43
CA PRO A 71 19.29 -7.62 13.66
C PRO A 71 19.99 -8.63 14.59
N ALA A 72 19.60 -9.90 14.49
CA ALA A 72 20.25 -11.00 15.19
C ALA A 72 21.16 -11.76 14.22
N PRO A 73 22.24 -12.41 14.71
CA PRO A 73 23.04 -13.32 13.88
C PRO A 73 22.15 -14.39 13.24
N GLY A 74 22.04 -14.40 11.92
CA GLY A 74 21.19 -15.34 11.17
C GLY A 74 19.82 -14.80 10.71
N LEU A 75 19.45 -13.57 11.10
CA LEU A 75 18.27 -12.88 10.58
C LEU A 75 18.64 -12.15 9.26
N ARG A 76 18.14 -12.64 8.12
CA ARG A 76 18.31 -12.03 6.79
C ARG A 76 17.04 -12.08 5.98
#